data_AF-K0RUE2-F1
#
_entry.id   AF-K0RUE2-F1
#
_cell.length_a   1.000
_cell.length_b   1.000
_cell.length_c   1.000
_cell.angle_alpha   90.00
_cell.angle_beta   90.00
_cell.angle_gamma   90.00
#
_symmetry.space_group_name_H-M   'P 1'
#
loop_
_entity.id
_entity.type
_entity.pdbx_description
1 polymer ?
#
loop_
_entity_poly.entity_id
_entity_poly.type
_entity_poly.pdbx_seq_one_letter_code
_entity_poly.pdbx_strand_id
1 'polypeptide(L)'
;MVLVPRYSLSQTTTHVVIEVTLPHVRVSMKSVDLLVVDGVEFHLHAPPAYLLRLTLPDRVVDEDAVEESLAALANDVQTHHETIYTKADLPRLIYNPEKNHGTLIVSMRKESERFWEDLDLLGKLQEPAPNQRRKQESRASKLVAEIDSPKSLSAESASADECLASIKYSDSPSYGLFQQHSNVFRDYAREGLTLEMIECKNPDDTLDARSADQDRRAMRLETENEKFDPDRYLNDLCVEEDGDMIFDCAMSMEPHWATSVTELTEKLSKLTTSAVDASTFFTEEESNTLASIPSKGLPDFETLTKEQSHAAFLCLVDVLFSYAYDHRTTDGDPTVESSWTLMILSPALSWLENYKPPYDSIQDVLIWSTRRSIIYPYLRNYNLSMKVVKDVAEILSRGRRTIIRCLLQVHTIMERSESHYLFNKLFIDPMICWIQRCDELDVRAFSNRVLDAISSGAFLAKSTLDLDLDELEQNLLSDDDSDDTKDESSSEEQSDSPVSSDKGFRTMIEEINSKEN
;
A
#
# COMPACT_ATOMS: atom_id res chain seq x y z
N MET A 1 6.09 27.66 -4.74
CA MET A 1 5.75 26.23 -4.65
C MET A 1 5.21 25.80 -6.01
N VAL A 2 5.84 24.79 -6.62
CA VAL A 2 5.35 24.20 -7.88
C VAL A 2 4.37 23.08 -7.50
N LEU A 3 3.22 23.04 -8.17
CA LEU A 3 2.13 22.09 -7.91
C LEU A 3 1.96 21.17 -9.11
N VAL A 4 1.83 19.87 -8.86
CA VAL A 4 1.33 18.94 -9.87
C VAL A 4 -0.20 19.15 -9.94
N PRO A 5 -0.75 19.56 -11.11
CA PRO A 5 -2.19 19.73 -11.25
C PRO A 5 -2.89 18.38 -11.17
N ARG A 6 -4.19 18.37 -10.84
CA ARG A 6 -5.00 17.14 -11.00
C ARG A 6 -5.13 16.80 -12.47
N TYR A 7 -4.91 15.55 -12.84
CA TYR A 7 -5.03 15.12 -14.23
C TYR A 7 -5.56 13.70 -14.35
N SER A 8 -6.19 13.41 -15.49
CA SER A 8 -6.61 12.07 -15.89
C SER A 8 -6.14 11.79 -17.31
N LEU A 9 -5.88 10.51 -17.60
CA LEU A 9 -5.56 10.05 -18.94
C LEU A 9 -6.62 9.05 -19.39
N SER A 10 -7.10 9.24 -20.61
CA SER A 10 -7.93 8.28 -21.32
C SER A 10 -7.33 8.03 -22.70
N GLN A 11 -7.77 6.96 -23.36
CA GLN A 11 -7.21 6.60 -24.66
C GLN A 11 -8.23 5.87 -25.52
N THR A 12 -8.04 6.01 -26.83
CA THR A 12 -8.58 5.12 -27.84
C THR A 12 -7.43 4.29 -28.45
N THR A 13 -7.72 3.46 -29.45
CA THR A 13 -6.67 2.76 -30.20
C THR A 13 -5.72 3.73 -30.93
N THR A 14 -6.20 4.92 -31.28
CA THR A 14 -5.46 5.88 -32.12
C THR A 14 -4.97 7.12 -31.37
N HIS A 15 -5.63 7.50 -30.27
CA HIS A 15 -5.33 8.74 -29.53
C HIS A 15 -5.15 8.48 -28.04
N VAL A 16 -4.35 9.32 -27.41
CA VAL A 16 -4.33 9.53 -25.96
C VAL A 16 -4.87 10.91 -25.66
N VAL A 17 -5.73 11.01 -24.65
CA VAL A 17 -6.34 12.24 -24.17
C VAL A 17 -5.88 12.48 -22.74
N ILE A 18 -5.27 13.64 -22.50
CA ILE A 18 -4.84 14.09 -21.19
C ILE A 18 -5.76 15.25 -20.78
N GLU A 19 -6.54 15.05 -19.72
CA GLU A 19 -7.33 16.11 -19.11
C GLU A 19 -6.60 16.64 -17.87
N VAL A 20 -6.29 17.92 -17.83
CA VAL A 20 -5.59 18.58 -16.73
C VAL A 20 -6.48 19.66 -16.13
N THR A 21 -6.80 19.53 -14.84
CA THR A 21 -7.60 20.50 -14.11
C THR A 21 -6.70 21.60 -13.54
N LEU A 22 -6.94 22.83 -13.99
CA LEU A 22 -6.19 24.04 -13.67
C LEU A 22 -7.15 25.08 -13.04
N PRO A 23 -7.63 24.85 -11.81
CA PRO A 23 -8.64 25.68 -11.20
C PRO A 23 -8.10 27.08 -10.94
N HIS A 24 -8.94 28.09 -11.19
CA HIS A 24 -8.69 29.51 -10.90
C HIS A 24 -7.51 30.16 -11.65
N VAL A 25 -6.87 29.45 -12.57
CA VAL A 25 -5.94 30.06 -13.53
C VAL A 25 -6.78 30.66 -14.65
N ARG A 26 -6.71 31.97 -14.86
CA ARG A 26 -7.17 32.56 -16.13
C ARG A 26 -6.22 32.10 -17.21
N VAL A 27 -6.48 30.91 -17.76
CA VAL A 27 -5.70 30.35 -18.85
C VAL A 27 -5.93 31.24 -20.07
N SER A 28 -5.05 32.23 -20.24
CA SER A 28 -4.81 32.75 -21.57
C SER A 28 -4.10 31.62 -22.30
N MET A 29 -4.63 31.15 -23.43
CA MET A 29 -3.92 30.16 -24.21
C MET A 29 -2.48 30.61 -24.56
N LYS A 30 -2.14 31.90 -24.46
CA LYS A 30 -0.78 32.40 -24.66
C LYS A 30 0.18 32.18 -23.48
N SER A 31 -0.31 31.86 -22.28
CA SER A 31 0.52 31.70 -21.08
C SER A 31 0.79 30.25 -20.72
N VAL A 32 0.13 29.29 -21.36
CA VAL A 32 0.37 27.86 -21.15
C VAL A 32 1.38 27.39 -22.18
N ASP A 33 2.49 26.87 -21.68
CA ASP A 33 3.52 26.25 -22.50
C ASP A 33 3.32 24.74 -22.48
N LEU A 34 3.29 24.16 -23.68
CA LEU A 34 3.13 22.73 -23.89
C LEU A 34 4.21 22.28 -24.86
N LEU A 35 4.95 21.25 -24.44
CA LEU A 35 6.11 20.73 -25.14
C LEU A 35 6.03 19.21 -25.12
N VAL A 36 6.18 18.57 -26.28
CA VAL A 36 6.43 17.13 -26.36
C VAL A 36 7.83 16.90 -26.90
N VAL A 37 8.69 16.25 -26.10
CA VAL A 37 10.09 15.97 -26.44
C VAL A 37 10.22 14.52 -26.88
N ASP A 38 10.86 14.29 -28.03
CA ASP A 38 11.12 12.99 -28.65
C ASP A 38 9.85 12.16 -28.93
N GLY A 39 8.69 12.81 -28.94
CA GLY A 39 7.38 12.16 -29.03
C GLY A 39 6.98 11.38 -27.77
N VAL A 40 7.81 11.33 -26.72
CA VAL A 40 7.55 10.47 -25.54
C VAL A 40 7.39 11.29 -24.27
N GLU A 41 8.06 12.42 -24.11
CA GLU A 41 7.95 13.23 -22.91
C GLU A 41 6.96 14.38 -23.11
N PHE A 42 5.88 14.40 -22.35
CA PHE A 42 4.89 15.48 -22.31
C PHE A 42 5.19 16.44 -21.16
N HIS A 43 5.46 17.70 -21.46
CA HIS A 43 5.65 18.77 -20.48
C HIS A 43 4.56 19.83 -20.63
N LEU A 44 3.89 20.13 -19.52
CA LEU A 44 2.91 21.19 -19.40
C LEU A 44 3.34 22.15 -18.30
N HIS A 45 3.48 23.42 -18.65
CA HIS A 45 3.71 24.51 -17.71
C HIS A 45 2.58 25.53 -17.80
N ALA A 46 1.88 25.72 -16.67
CA ALA A 46 0.81 26.70 -16.54
C ALA A 46 1.11 27.63 -15.36
N PRO A 47 1.65 28.84 -15.62
CA PRO A 47 1.95 29.84 -14.60
C PRO A 47 0.72 30.22 -13.76
N PRO A 48 0.90 30.57 -12.48
CA PRO A 48 2.17 30.75 -11.79
C PRO A 48 2.73 29.51 -11.09
N ALA A 49 1.96 28.42 -10.97
CA ALA A 49 2.29 27.33 -10.04
C ALA A 49 2.30 25.92 -10.65
N TYR A 50 1.66 25.67 -11.80
CA TYR A 50 1.48 24.29 -12.26
C TYR A 50 2.59 23.83 -13.21
N LEU A 51 3.14 22.65 -12.90
CA LEU A 51 4.07 21.92 -13.75
C LEU A 51 3.67 20.45 -13.77
N LEU A 52 3.54 19.88 -14.96
CA LEU A 52 3.29 18.47 -15.16
C LEU A 52 4.29 17.93 -16.19
N ARG A 53 5.01 16.88 -15.82
CA ARG A 53 5.91 16.15 -16.70
C ARG A 53 5.49 14.69 -16.71
N LEU A 54 5.27 14.14 -17.89
CA LEU A 54 4.91 12.75 -18.10
C LEU A 54 5.82 12.14 -19.17
N THR A 55 6.24 10.90 -18.95
CA THR A 55 6.85 10.02 -19.94
C THR A 55 5.79 9.03 -20.39
N LEU A 56 5.37 9.17 -21.64
CA LEU A 56 4.34 8.35 -22.24
C LEU A 56 4.88 6.93 -22.53
N PRO A 57 4.01 5.90 -22.56
CA PRO A 57 4.43 4.53 -22.86
C PRO A 57 5.01 4.33 -24.27
N ASP A 58 4.61 5.19 -25.21
CA ASP A 58 5.06 5.16 -26.60
C ASP A 58 5.01 6.55 -27.22
N ARG A 59 5.59 6.67 -28.41
CA ARG A 59 5.61 7.92 -29.18
C ARG A 59 4.23 8.38 -29.60
N VAL A 60 4.03 9.70 -29.51
CA VAL A 60 2.93 10.44 -30.11
C VAL A 60 3.42 11.25 -31.30
N VAL A 61 2.54 11.45 -32.27
CA VAL A 61 2.79 12.16 -33.52
C VAL A 61 1.75 13.25 -33.74
N ASP A 62 2.11 14.26 -34.53
CA ASP A 62 1.16 15.26 -35.02
C ASP A 62 0.19 14.61 -36.04
N GLU A 63 -1.08 15.04 -36.05
CA GLU A 63 -2.11 14.52 -36.96
C GLU A 63 -1.72 14.72 -38.43
N ASP A 64 -0.98 15.80 -38.74
CA ASP A 64 -0.54 16.17 -40.08
C ASP A 64 0.79 15.49 -40.50
N ALA A 65 1.56 14.92 -39.55
CA ALA A 65 2.90 14.40 -39.79
C ALA A 65 2.95 12.91 -40.18
N VAL A 66 1.82 12.19 -40.15
CA VAL A 66 1.79 10.73 -40.38
C VAL A 66 2.20 10.37 -41.81
N GLU A 67 1.90 11.21 -42.80
CA GLU A 67 2.34 10.97 -44.19
C GLU A 67 3.87 11.12 -44.36
N GLU A 68 4.53 12.01 -43.61
CA GLU A 68 5.98 12.21 -43.67
C GLU A 68 6.76 11.12 -42.91
N SER A 69 6.27 10.68 -41.74
CA SER A 69 6.91 9.60 -40.98
C SER A 69 6.82 8.24 -41.68
N LEU A 70 5.70 7.94 -42.35
CA LEU A 70 5.56 6.75 -43.20
C LEU A 70 6.47 6.80 -44.45
N ALA A 71 6.74 8.00 -44.98
CA ALA A 71 7.69 8.18 -46.09
C ALA A 71 9.16 8.04 -45.65
N ALA A 72 9.50 8.40 -44.40
CA ALA A 72 10.85 8.24 -43.85
C ALA A 72 11.22 6.77 -43.60
N LEU A 73 10.26 5.91 -43.22
CA LEU A 73 10.45 4.46 -43.10
C LEU A 73 10.83 3.77 -44.43
N ALA A 74 10.60 4.41 -45.58
CA ALA A 74 11.01 3.89 -46.89
C ALA A 74 12.49 4.20 -47.24
N ASN A 75 13.15 5.11 -46.49
CA ASN A 75 14.55 5.48 -46.70
C ASN A 75 15.33 5.18 -45.43
N ASP A 76 16.08 4.08 -45.45
CA ASP A 76 16.88 3.49 -44.38
C ASP A 76 18.01 4.43 -43.86
N VAL A 77 17.63 5.52 -43.20
CA VAL A 77 18.53 6.46 -42.53
C VAL A 77 17.99 6.73 -41.13
N GLN A 78 18.57 6.04 -40.17
CA GLN A 78 18.31 6.18 -38.74
C GLN A 78 18.95 7.46 -38.21
N THR A 79 18.43 8.63 -38.61
CA THR A 79 18.74 9.89 -37.94
C THR A 79 17.76 10.08 -36.79
N HIS A 80 18.23 9.81 -35.57
CA HIS A 80 17.56 10.25 -34.34
C HIS A 80 17.53 11.79 -34.31
N HIS A 81 16.56 12.41 -34.96
CA HIS A 81 16.26 13.82 -34.75
C HIS A 81 15.40 13.94 -33.50
N GLU A 82 15.90 14.69 -32.50
CA GLU A 82 15.11 15.11 -31.34
C GLU A 82 13.87 15.86 -31.88
N THR A 83 12.71 15.21 -31.85
CA THR A 83 11.47 15.76 -32.42
C THR A 83 10.74 16.48 -31.30
N ILE A 84 10.68 17.81 -31.41
CA ILE A 84 10.07 18.66 -30.39
C ILE A 84 8.77 19.22 -30.98
N TYR A 85 7.63 18.80 -30.44
CA TYR A 85 6.34 19.39 -30.76
C TYR A 85 6.04 20.52 -29.78
N THR A 86 5.60 21.66 -30.31
CA THR A 86 5.17 22.81 -29.52
C THR A 86 3.66 22.94 -29.54
N LYS A 87 3.12 23.84 -28.72
CA LYS A 87 1.70 24.18 -28.69
C LYS A 87 1.09 24.57 -30.06
N ALA A 88 1.90 25.03 -31.02
CA ALA A 88 1.43 25.32 -32.38
C ALA A 88 1.21 24.06 -33.23
N ASP A 89 1.93 22.98 -32.92
CA ASP A 89 1.99 21.72 -33.65
C ASP A 89 1.03 20.66 -33.05
N LEU A 90 0.24 21.04 -32.03
CA LEU A 90 -0.70 20.15 -31.33
C LEU A 90 -2.12 20.75 -31.37
N PRO A 91 -2.80 20.71 -32.53
CA PRO A 91 -3.96 21.54 -32.84
C PRO A 91 -5.25 21.21 -32.04
N ARG A 92 -5.26 20.18 -31.19
CA ARG A 92 -6.43 19.79 -30.37
C ARG A 92 -6.28 20.10 -28.89
N LEU A 93 -5.79 21.30 -28.59
CA LEU A 93 -5.81 21.85 -27.23
C LEU A 93 -7.15 22.56 -26.98
N ILE A 94 -8.00 21.98 -26.13
CA ILE A 94 -9.30 22.55 -25.78
C ILE A 94 -9.28 22.98 -24.32
N TYR A 95 -9.63 24.23 -24.04
CA TYR A 95 -9.82 24.71 -22.67
C TYR A 95 -11.32 24.87 -22.37
N ASN A 96 -11.80 24.16 -21.36
CA ASN A 96 -13.16 24.24 -20.86
C ASN A 96 -13.18 24.94 -19.49
N PRO A 97 -13.64 26.21 -19.41
CA PRO A 97 -13.69 26.95 -18.15
C PRO A 97 -14.81 26.50 -17.20
N GLU A 98 -15.82 25.78 -17.72
CA GLU A 98 -16.99 25.36 -16.93
C GLU A 98 -16.77 24.00 -16.25
N LYS A 99 -16.03 23.08 -16.89
CA LYS A 99 -15.65 21.80 -16.30
C LYS A 99 -14.61 22.02 -15.20
N ASN A 100 -14.88 21.52 -13.99
CA ASN A 100 -13.98 21.54 -12.81
C ASN A 100 -13.27 22.90 -12.54
N HIS A 101 -13.95 24.02 -12.80
CA HIS A 101 -13.42 25.38 -12.65
C HIS A 101 -12.17 25.69 -13.51
N GLY A 102 -12.00 24.97 -14.63
CA GLY A 102 -10.93 25.14 -15.61
C GLY A 102 -10.26 23.81 -15.92
N THR A 103 -10.60 23.20 -17.06
CA THR A 103 -9.96 21.96 -17.55
C THR A 103 -9.32 22.20 -18.91
N LEU A 104 -8.04 21.81 -19.02
CA LEU A 104 -7.30 21.75 -20.27
C LEU A 104 -7.33 20.31 -20.79
N ILE A 105 -7.77 20.12 -22.03
CA ILE A 105 -7.85 18.82 -22.68
C ILE A 105 -6.83 18.82 -23.83
N VAL A 106 -5.91 17.87 -23.79
CA VAL A 106 -4.88 17.64 -24.80
C VAL A 106 -5.15 16.30 -25.46
N SER A 107 -5.48 16.27 -26.74
CA SER A 107 -5.61 15.04 -27.52
C SER A 107 -4.40 14.89 -28.43
N MET A 108 -3.68 13.77 -28.32
CA MET A 108 -2.48 13.46 -29.11
C MET A 108 -2.67 12.13 -29.84
N ARG A 109 -2.20 12.03 -31.10
CA ARG A 109 -2.27 10.80 -31.88
C ARG A 109 -1.08 9.90 -31.54
N LYS A 110 -1.32 8.60 -31.41
CA LYS A 110 -0.27 7.60 -31.16
C LYS A 110 0.45 7.27 -32.46
N GLU A 111 1.78 7.05 -32.40
CA GLU A 111 2.55 6.55 -33.54
C GLU A 111 2.12 5.12 -33.91
N SER A 112 1.96 4.27 -32.90
CA SER A 112 1.44 2.92 -33.05
C SER A 112 0.01 2.83 -32.56
N GLU A 113 -0.89 2.28 -33.38
CA GLU A 113 -2.32 2.12 -33.06
C GLU A 113 -2.54 0.96 -32.06
N ARG A 114 -1.95 1.07 -30.86
CA ARG A 114 -2.06 0.08 -29.78
C ARG A 114 -2.68 0.68 -28.53
N PHE A 115 -3.34 -0.18 -27.76
CA PHE A 115 -3.81 0.17 -26.42
C PHE A 115 -2.63 0.12 -25.44
N TRP A 116 -2.49 1.15 -24.60
CA TRP A 116 -1.43 1.24 -23.60
C TRP A 116 -1.92 0.64 -22.28
N GLU A 117 -1.43 -0.54 -21.91
CA GLU A 117 -1.97 -1.31 -20.79
C GLU A 117 -1.80 -0.62 -19.42
N ASP A 118 -0.74 0.15 -19.19
CA ASP A 118 -0.40 0.74 -17.88
C ASP A 118 -0.68 2.27 -17.81
N LEU A 119 -1.60 2.79 -18.65
CA LEU A 119 -1.85 4.24 -18.71
C LEU A 119 -2.43 4.83 -17.41
N ASP A 120 -3.09 3.99 -16.61
CA ASP A 120 -3.67 4.32 -15.30
C ASP A 120 -2.67 4.26 -14.13
N LEU A 121 -1.43 3.77 -14.36
CA LEU A 121 -0.36 3.75 -13.34
C LEU A 121 0.38 5.09 -13.34
N LEU A 122 -0.30 6.15 -12.89
CA LEU A 122 0.14 7.54 -13.07
C LEU A 122 1.51 7.86 -12.46
N GLY A 123 1.90 7.21 -11.36
CA GLY A 123 3.20 7.39 -10.73
C GLY A 123 4.37 6.82 -11.55
N LYS A 124 4.11 5.86 -12.45
CA LYS A 124 5.09 5.36 -13.44
C LYS A 124 5.34 6.38 -14.54
N LEU A 125 4.33 7.16 -14.91
CA LEU A 125 4.42 8.14 -15.99
C LEU A 125 5.19 9.40 -15.59
N GLN A 126 5.29 9.77 -14.31
CA GLN A 126 5.94 11.02 -13.92
C GLN A 126 7.49 10.99 -13.91
N GLU A 127 8.10 9.83 -14.16
CA GLU A 127 9.56 9.71 -14.18
C GLU A 127 10.21 10.16 -15.49
N PRO A 128 11.47 10.65 -15.47
CA PRO A 128 12.21 10.99 -16.68
C PRO A 128 12.49 9.76 -17.55
N ALA A 129 12.46 9.93 -18.87
CA ALA A 129 12.72 8.84 -19.81
C ALA A 129 14.12 8.22 -19.59
N PRO A 130 14.28 6.90 -19.80
CA PRO A 130 15.54 6.18 -19.52
C PRO A 130 16.76 6.76 -20.26
N ASN A 131 16.57 7.38 -21.43
CA ASN A 131 17.65 7.96 -22.23
C ASN A 131 18.27 9.23 -21.62
N GLN A 132 17.58 9.95 -20.74
CA GLN A 132 18.15 11.13 -20.06
C GLN A 132 19.06 10.75 -18.88
N ARG A 133 18.91 9.54 -18.30
CA ARG A 133 19.76 9.05 -17.22
C ARG A 133 21.24 8.97 -17.63
N ARG A 134 21.53 8.61 -18.90
CA ARG A 134 22.89 8.59 -19.47
C ARG A 134 23.51 9.97 -19.71
N LYS A 135 22.73 11.03 -19.91
CA LYS A 135 23.26 12.39 -20.16
C LYS A 135 23.52 13.17 -18.86
N GLN A 136 22.82 12.88 -17.76
CA GLN A 136 22.93 13.64 -16.50
C GLN A 136 24.23 13.39 -15.70
N GLU A 137 24.96 12.29 -15.92
CA GLU A 137 26.20 12.00 -15.19
C GLU A 137 27.41 12.90 -15.55
N SER A 138 27.28 13.84 -16.50
CA SER A 138 28.45 14.56 -17.06
C SER A 138 28.43 16.09 -16.96
N ARG A 139 27.60 16.71 -16.10
CA ARG A 139 27.57 18.18 -16.00
C ARG A 139 27.47 18.79 -14.60
N ALA A 140 28.08 18.14 -13.60
CA ALA A 140 28.47 18.82 -12.36
C ALA A 140 29.77 19.64 -12.58
N SER A 141 29.68 20.72 -13.35
CA SER A 141 30.79 21.68 -13.46
C SER A 141 30.85 22.56 -12.22
N LYS A 142 31.88 22.32 -11.40
CA LYS A 142 32.43 23.18 -10.35
C LYS A 142 32.37 24.67 -10.72
N LEU A 143 31.61 25.46 -9.96
CA LEU A 143 31.81 26.90 -9.82
C LEU A 143 31.52 27.28 -8.36
N VAL A 144 32.57 27.36 -7.55
CA VAL A 144 32.59 28.11 -6.28
C VAL A 144 33.62 29.22 -6.47
N ALA A 145 33.14 30.46 -6.41
CA ALA A 145 33.95 31.61 -6.05
C ALA A 145 33.12 32.41 -5.04
N GLU A 146 33.70 32.60 -3.86
CA GLU A 146 33.21 33.39 -2.73
C GLU A 146 32.76 34.80 -3.17
N ILE A 147 31.73 35.33 -2.50
CA ILE A 147 31.76 36.64 -1.83
C ILE A 147 30.70 36.64 -0.72
N ASP A 148 31.18 37.03 0.47
CA ASP A 148 30.52 37.23 1.75
C ASP A 148 29.57 38.44 1.75
N SER A 149 28.38 38.32 2.36
CA SER A 149 27.60 39.39 3.03
C SER A 149 26.28 38.83 3.61
N PRO A 150 25.95 39.12 4.89
CA PRO A 150 24.79 38.55 5.57
C PRO A 150 23.54 39.42 5.41
N LYS A 151 22.35 38.83 5.19
CA LYS A 151 21.07 39.51 5.48
C LYS A 151 19.86 38.58 5.57
N SER A 152 19.19 38.71 6.73
CA SER A 152 17.77 38.51 7.03
C SER A 152 17.16 37.13 6.77
N LEU A 153 17.02 36.38 7.88
CA LEU A 153 16.03 35.32 8.07
C LEU A 153 14.62 35.88 7.91
N SER A 154 13.99 35.64 6.76
CA SER A 154 12.53 35.53 6.67
C SER A 154 12.18 34.05 6.76
N ALA A 155 11.46 33.68 7.82
CA ALA A 155 10.91 32.35 7.99
C ALA A 155 9.88 32.08 6.88
N GLU A 156 10.32 31.40 5.82
CA GLU A 156 9.43 30.74 4.89
C GLU A 156 9.11 29.36 5.47
N SER A 157 7.81 29.10 5.65
CA SER A 157 7.26 27.82 6.06
C SER A 157 7.60 26.76 5.00
N ALA A 158 8.67 26.01 5.22
CA ALA A 158 8.95 24.80 4.47
C ALA A 158 7.81 23.79 4.70
N SER A 159 7.21 23.31 3.63
CA SER A 159 6.31 22.15 3.70
C SER A 159 7.09 20.94 4.22
N ALA A 160 6.44 20.06 4.98
CA ALA A 160 7.03 18.83 5.54
C ALA A 160 7.69 17.91 4.49
N ASP A 161 7.47 18.15 3.19
CA ASP A 161 8.12 17.46 2.06
C ASP A 161 9.57 17.87 1.79
N GLU A 162 9.98 19.10 2.09
CA GLU A 162 11.39 19.51 1.89
C GLU A 162 12.27 19.15 3.09
N CYS A 163 11.67 18.88 4.25
CA CYS A 163 12.43 18.66 5.49
C CYS A 163 13.06 17.26 5.55
N LEU A 164 12.40 16.20 5.04
CA LEU A 164 12.92 14.82 5.10
C LEU A 164 14.10 14.54 4.16
N ALA A 165 14.72 15.57 3.59
CA ALA A 165 15.96 15.48 2.82
C ALA A 165 17.03 14.76 3.67
N SER A 166 17.24 13.50 3.32
CA SER A 166 18.05 12.51 4.03
C SER A 166 19.45 13.01 4.37
N ILE A 167 19.64 13.48 5.60
CA ILE A 167 20.96 13.56 6.22
C ILE A 167 21.28 12.15 6.71
N LYS A 168 21.90 11.34 5.85
CA LYS A 168 22.46 10.05 6.25
C LYS A 168 23.63 10.31 7.21
N TYR A 169 23.38 10.29 8.50
CA TYR A 169 24.43 10.13 9.49
C TYR A 169 24.94 8.69 9.38
N SER A 170 26.24 8.50 9.14
CA SER A 170 26.85 7.18 8.90
C SER A 170 26.69 6.20 10.06
N ASP A 171 26.29 6.70 11.22
CA ASP A 171 26.26 5.97 12.49
C ASP A 171 24.82 5.74 13.00
N SER A 172 23.79 6.19 12.28
CA SER A 172 22.39 6.03 12.68
C SER A 172 21.76 4.80 12.00
N PRO A 173 20.86 4.07 12.69
CA PRO A 173 20.14 2.96 12.09
C PRO A 173 19.25 3.46 10.95
N SER A 174 19.22 2.70 9.86
CA SER A 174 18.31 2.96 8.74
C SER A 174 17.00 2.19 8.91
N TYR A 175 15.95 2.66 8.25
CA TYR A 175 14.65 1.99 8.15
C TYR A 175 13.82 2.54 6.98
N GLY A 176 12.57 2.07 6.88
CA GLY A 176 11.70 2.23 5.72
C GLY A 176 11.92 1.10 4.71
N LEU A 177 11.04 1.03 3.70
CA LEU A 177 10.99 -0.10 2.76
C LEU A 177 12.34 -0.43 2.10
N PHE A 178 13.12 0.60 1.77
CA PHE A 178 14.44 0.47 1.12
C PHE A 178 15.59 1.03 1.97
N GLN A 179 15.41 1.13 3.28
CA GLN A 179 16.48 1.55 4.21
C GLN A 179 17.06 2.94 3.87
N GLN A 180 16.21 3.87 3.44
CA GLN A 180 16.62 5.20 2.98
C GLN A 180 16.52 6.28 4.07
N HIS A 181 15.83 5.99 5.17
CA HIS A 181 15.54 6.94 6.22
C HIS A 181 16.29 6.61 7.50
N SER A 182 16.64 7.63 8.27
CA SER A 182 17.17 7.54 9.63
C SER A 182 16.81 8.80 10.40
N ASN A 183 16.72 8.71 11.73
CA ASN A 183 16.43 9.84 12.64
C ASN A 183 15.06 10.52 12.46
N VAL A 184 14.15 9.93 11.69
CA VAL A 184 12.81 10.45 11.43
C VAL A 184 12.00 10.56 12.71
N PHE A 185 12.05 9.57 13.61
CA PHE A 185 11.26 9.64 14.84
C PHE A 185 11.87 10.62 15.85
N ARG A 186 13.19 10.81 15.88
CA ARG A 186 13.85 11.81 16.71
C ARG A 186 13.60 13.22 16.21
N ASP A 187 13.66 13.41 14.89
CA ASP A 187 13.65 14.75 14.28
C ASP A 187 12.21 15.23 13.96
N TYR A 188 11.26 14.32 13.75
CA TYR A 188 9.88 14.64 13.34
C TYR A 188 8.80 14.18 14.31
N ALA A 189 9.04 13.17 15.15
CA ALA A 189 8.10 12.95 16.24
C ALA A 189 8.23 14.13 17.19
N ARG A 190 7.09 14.69 17.59
CA ARG A 190 7.05 15.65 18.69
C ARG A 190 7.60 14.95 19.95
N GLU A 191 8.25 15.71 20.83
CA GLU A 191 8.84 15.18 22.05
C GLU A 191 7.81 14.36 22.85
N GLY A 192 8.14 13.09 23.13
CA GLY A 192 7.28 12.15 23.86
C GLY A 192 6.23 11.39 23.04
N LEU A 193 5.97 11.79 21.79
CA LEU A 193 4.95 11.16 20.93
C LEU A 193 5.44 9.90 20.21
N THR A 194 6.75 9.65 20.12
CA THR A 194 7.28 8.45 19.47
C THR A 194 6.66 7.15 19.99
N LEU A 195 6.38 7.07 21.30
CA LEU A 195 5.76 5.90 21.94
C LEU A 195 4.29 5.68 21.49
N GLU A 196 3.61 6.72 21.04
CA GLU A 196 2.26 6.63 20.49
C GLU A 196 2.27 6.35 18.97
N MET A 197 3.42 6.54 18.31
CA MET A 197 3.58 6.34 16.86
C MET A 197 4.06 4.93 16.51
N ILE A 198 4.87 4.30 17.37
CA ILE A 198 5.52 3.03 17.06
C ILE A 198 5.79 2.21 18.33
N GLU A 199 5.72 0.88 18.22
CA GLU A 199 6.01 -0.03 19.35
C GLU A 199 7.51 -0.15 19.64
N CYS A 200 8.35 -0.08 18.60
CA CYS A 200 9.81 -0.08 18.71
C CYS A 200 10.29 0.97 19.72
N LYS A 201 10.87 0.51 20.82
CA LYS A 201 11.52 1.41 21.78
C LYS A 201 12.78 1.99 21.14
N ASN A 202 12.94 3.31 21.22
CA ASN A 202 14.11 4.06 20.72
C ASN A 202 14.47 3.73 19.25
N PRO A 203 13.58 3.98 18.28
CA PRO A 203 13.78 3.56 16.88
C PRO A 203 15.03 4.15 16.21
N ASP A 204 15.54 5.27 16.72
CA ASP A 204 16.71 6.00 16.20
C ASP A 204 18.00 5.81 17.01
N ASP A 205 17.94 5.15 18.17
CA ASP A 205 19.09 4.96 19.05
C ASP A 205 19.55 3.49 19.01
N THR A 206 20.73 3.24 18.44
CA THR A 206 21.42 1.94 18.56
C THR A 206 22.91 2.14 18.74
N LEU A 207 23.54 1.29 19.56
CA LEU A 207 24.99 1.30 19.81
C LEU A 207 25.81 0.70 18.65
N ASP A 208 25.19 0.03 17.67
CA ASP A 208 25.80 -0.39 16.40
C ASP A 208 24.71 -0.59 15.31
N ALA A 209 24.79 0.12 14.20
CA ALA A 209 23.82 0.01 13.10
C ALA A 209 23.78 -1.38 12.45
N ARG A 210 24.80 -2.23 12.64
CA ARG A 210 24.85 -3.61 12.11
C ARG A 210 24.14 -4.63 12.98
N SER A 211 24.04 -4.41 14.30
CA SER A 211 23.30 -5.29 15.22
C SER A 211 21.84 -4.88 15.36
N ALA A 212 21.50 -3.63 15.05
CA ALA A 212 20.18 -3.03 15.17
C ALA A 212 19.01 -3.92 14.70
N ASP A 213 19.14 -4.59 13.55
CA ASP A 213 18.06 -5.45 13.01
C ASP A 213 17.87 -6.73 13.84
N GLN A 214 18.96 -7.35 14.29
CA GLN A 214 18.88 -8.55 15.15
C GLN A 214 18.36 -8.19 16.53
N ASP A 215 18.75 -7.01 17.03
CA ASP A 215 18.27 -6.48 18.30
C ASP A 215 16.76 -6.19 18.22
N ARG A 216 16.27 -5.54 17.14
CA ARG A 216 14.84 -5.22 16.95
C ARG A 216 13.96 -6.47 16.95
N ARG A 217 14.32 -7.50 16.17
CA ARG A 217 13.53 -8.74 16.10
C ARG A 217 13.48 -9.45 17.45
N ALA A 218 14.61 -9.57 18.15
CA ALA A 218 14.66 -10.21 19.45
C ALA A 218 13.80 -9.46 20.48
N MET A 219 13.93 -8.12 20.54
CA MET A 219 13.13 -7.28 21.43
C MET A 219 11.63 -7.32 21.08
N ARG A 220 11.29 -7.42 19.79
CA ARG A 220 9.91 -7.60 19.33
C ARG A 220 9.32 -8.89 19.86
N LEU A 221 10.00 -10.02 19.66
CA LEU A 221 9.52 -11.34 20.11
C LEU A 221 9.40 -11.39 21.64
N GLU A 222 10.33 -10.80 22.37
CA GLU A 222 10.24 -10.65 23.83
C GLU A 222 9.01 -9.82 24.23
N THR A 223 8.79 -8.66 23.60
CA THR A 223 7.63 -7.81 23.87
C THR A 223 6.31 -8.50 23.49
N GLU A 224 6.27 -9.26 22.40
CA GLU A 224 5.12 -10.07 21.99
C GLU A 224 4.79 -11.15 23.03
N ASN A 225 5.81 -11.85 23.55
CA ASN A 225 5.63 -12.83 24.63
C ASN A 225 5.10 -12.17 25.91
N GLU A 226 5.59 -10.98 26.27
CA GLU A 226 5.11 -10.24 27.44
C GLU A 226 3.67 -9.75 27.29
N LYS A 227 3.24 -9.41 26.06
CA LYS A 227 1.90 -8.87 25.78
C LYS A 227 0.85 -9.95 25.50
N PHE A 228 1.27 -11.17 25.19
CA PHE A 228 0.33 -12.26 25.01
C PHE A 228 -0.41 -12.52 26.32
N ASP A 229 -1.74 -12.56 26.22
CA ASP A 229 -2.65 -12.78 27.34
C ASP A 229 -3.43 -14.08 27.07
N PRO A 230 -3.08 -15.21 27.74
CA PRO A 230 -3.73 -16.50 27.54
C PRO A 230 -5.23 -16.45 27.85
N ASP A 231 -5.63 -15.76 28.91
CA ASP A 231 -7.04 -15.69 29.32
C ASP A 231 -7.83 -14.93 28.27
N ARG A 232 -7.28 -13.83 27.74
CA ARG A 232 -7.93 -13.09 26.65
C ARG A 232 -8.03 -13.90 25.36
N TYR A 233 -7.01 -14.70 25.03
CA TYR A 233 -7.07 -15.61 23.89
C TYR A 233 -8.17 -16.67 24.06
N LEU A 234 -8.23 -17.33 25.24
CA LEU A 234 -9.22 -18.37 25.52
C LEU A 234 -10.65 -17.83 25.52
N ASN A 235 -10.86 -16.59 25.98
CA ASN A 235 -12.16 -15.93 25.87
C ASN A 235 -12.60 -15.73 24.40
N ASP A 236 -11.66 -15.58 23.48
CA ASP A 236 -11.94 -15.40 22.05
C ASP A 236 -12.01 -16.75 21.27
N LEU A 237 -11.82 -17.88 21.95
CA LEU A 237 -11.76 -19.22 21.34
C LEU A 237 -13.11 -19.68 20.80
N CYS A 238 -14.19 -19.45 21.58
CA CYS A 238 -15.56 -19.91 21.27
C CYS A 238 -16.43 -18.81 20.63
N VAL A 239 -15.82 -17.71 20.18
CA VAL A 239 -16.52 -16.56 19.58
C VAL A 239 -17.37 -16.95 18.37
N GLU A 240 -17.02 -18.03 17.67
CA GLU A 240 -17.81 -18.58 16.56
C GLU A 240 -19.15 -19.20 17.03
N GLU A 241 -19.18 -19.77 18.24
CA GLU A 241 -20.34 -20.43 18.82
C GLU A 241 -21.20 -19.45 19.64
N ASP A 242 -20.57 -18.44 20.23
CA ASP A 242 -21.22 -17.42 21.06
C ASP A 242 -22.07 -16.41 20.26
N GLY A 243 -21.96 -16.42 18.93
CA GLY A 243 -22.68 -15.50 18.04
C GLY A 243 -22.22 -14.05 18.18
N ASP A 244 -20.90 -13.83 18.32
CA ASP A 244 -20.34 -12.49 18.35
C ASP A 244 -20.55 -11.79 17.00
N MET A 245 -21.28 -10.68 17.04
CA MET A 245 -21.67 -9.96 15.84
C MET A 245 -20.47 -9.39 15.06
N ILE A 246 -19.39 -9.01 15.73
CA ILE A 246 -18.22 -8.41 15.07
C ILE A 246 -17.45 -9.52 14.33
N PHE A 247 -17.26 -10.66 14.99
CA PHE A 247 -16.66 -11.83 14.37
C PHE A 247 -17.46 -12.35 13.17
N ASP A 248 -18.78 -12.51 13.33
CA ASP A 248 -19.67 -12.95 12.25
C ASP A 248 -19.61 -12.00 11.05
N CYS A 249 -19.63 -10.69 11.29
CA CYS A 249 -19.45 -9.68 10.25
C CYS A 249 -18.08 -9.82 9.57
N ALA A 250 -16.99 -9.94 10.32
CA ALA A 250 -15.64 -10.06 9.76
C ALA A 250 -15.45 -11.32 8.90
N MET A 251 -16.06 -12.44 9.31
CA MET A 251 -16.01 -13.71 8.59
C MET A 251 -16.89 -13.75 7.34
N SER A 252 -18.07 -13.10 7.41
CA SER A 252 -19.03 -13.04 6.31
C SER A 252 -18.78 -11.90 5.32
N MET A 253 -17.97 -10.90 5.68
CA MET A 253 -17.60 -9.78 4.82
C MET A 253 -17.07 -10.26 3.46
N GLU A 254 -17.63 -9.68 2.39
CA GLU A 254 -17.15 -9.81 1.02
C GLU A 254 -16.22 -8.62 0.66
N PRO A 255 -14.88 -8.81 0.72
CA PRO A 255 -13.97 -7.71 0.44
C PRO A 255 -13.92 -7.38 -1.06
N HIS A 256 -13.48 -6.17 -1.39
CA HIS A 256 -13.44 -5.70 -2.79
C HIS A 256 -12.52 -6.53 -3.71
N TRP A 257 -11.51 -7.21 -3.15
CA TRP A 257 -10.63 -8.12 -3.91
C TRP A 257 -11.25 -9.49 -4.23
N ALA A 258 -12.33 -9.87 -3.55
CA ALA A 258 -13.08 -11.10 -3.84
C ALA A 258 -13.96 -10.96 -5.08
N THR A 259 -14.38 -9.73 -5.41
CA THR A 259 -15.25 -9.49 -6.56
C THR A 259 -14.44 -9.54 -7.86
N SER A 260 -14.92 -10.29 -8.85
CA SER A 260 -14.29 -10.29 -10.17
C SER A 260 -14.38 -8.90 -10.81
N VAL A 261 -13.31 -8.45 -11.48
CA VAL A 261 -13.29 -7.17 -12.22
C VAL A 261 -14.50 -7.07 -13.17
N THR A 262 -14.92 -8.20 -13.76
CA THR A 262 -16.10 -8.29 -14.63
C THR A 262 -17.42 -7.96 -13.90
N GLU A 263 -17.58 -8.40 -12.65
CA GLU A 263 -18.77 -8.15 -11.84
C GLU A 263 -18.81 -6.72 -11.29
N LEU A 264 -17.65 -6.14 -10.94
CA LEU A 264 -17.54 -4.72 -10.57
C LEU A 264 -17.93 -3.80 -11.74
N THR A 265 -17.44 -4.10 -12.94
CA THR A 265 -17.75 -3.34 -14.16
C THR A 265 -19.24 -3.43 -14.52
N GLU A 266 -19.85 -4.60 -14.31
CA GLU A 266 -21.30 -4.77 -14.45
C GLU A 266 -22.13 -4.06 -13.38
N LYS A 267 -21.69 -4.06 -12.11
CA LYS A 267 -22.39 -3.36 -11.02
C LYS A 267 -22.31 -1.84 -11.21
N LEU A 268 -21.14 -1.29 -11.58
CA LEU A 268 -20.95 0.15 -11.83
C LEU A 268 -21.76 0.65 -13.04
N SER A 269 -21.78 -0.13 -14.14
CA SER A 269 -22.55 0.22 -15.34
C SER A 269 -24.07 0.19 -15.12
N LYS A 270 -24.56 -0.56 -14.12
CA LYS A 270 -25.97 -0.58 -13.72
C LYS A 270 -26.38 0.59 -12.81
N LEU A 271 -25.43 1.22 -12.11
CA LEU A 271 -25.69 2.30 -11.14
C LEU A 271 -25.51 3.71 -11.71
N THR A 272 -24.93 3.85 -12.91
CA THR A 272 -24.66 5.15 -13.54
C THR A 272 -25.38 5.29 -14.88
N THR A 273 -26.27 6.29 -15.01
CA THR A 273 -26.95 6.63 -16.28
C THR A 273 -26.06 7.37 -17.30
N SER A 274 -24.81 7.61 -16.93
CA SER A 274 -23.77 8.17 -17.81
C SER A 274 -22.81 7.04 -18.14
N ALA A 275 -22.54 6.81 -19.42
CA ALA A 275 -21.54 5.85 -19.87
C ALA A 275 -20.18 6.22 -19.24
N VAL A 276 -19.84 5.57 -18.13
CA VAL A 276 -18.50 5.61 -17.56
C VAL A 276 -17.62 4.88 -18.57
N ASP A 277 -16.63 5.58 -19.12
CA ASP A 277 -15.62 4.98 -19.98
C ASP A 277 -15.08 3.73 -19.28
N ALA A 278 -15.24 2.56 -19.91
CA ALA A 278 -14.87 1.25 -19.37
C ALA A 278 -13.34 1.05 -19.22
N SER A 279 -12.56 2.15 -19.13
CA SER A 279 -11.12 2.18 -19.23
C SER A 279 -10.37 2.44 -17.92
N THR A 280 -11.02 2.77 -16.81
CA THR A 280 -10.31 3.17 -15.57
C THR A 280 -10.60 2.22 -14.42
N PHE A 281 -9.57 1.48 -13.98
CA PHE A 281 -9.65 0.62 -12.79
C PHE A 281 -9.81 1.45 -11.51
N PHE A 282 -9.04 2.53 -11.38
CA PHE A 282 -9.03 3.42 -10.21
C PHE A 282 -10.14 4.48 -10.27
N THR A 283 -10.66 4.87 -9.11
CA THR A 283 -11.53 6.04 -8.98
C THR A 283 -10.77 7.33 -9.26
N GLU A 284 -11.49 8.44 -9.45
CA GLU A 284 -10.87 9.75 -9.64
C GLU A 284 -10.03 10.18 -8.42
N GLU A 285 -10.51 9.88 -7.21
CA GLU A 285 -9.78 10.15 -5.97
C GLU A 285 -8.50 9.31 -5.87
N GLU A 286 -8.60 7.99 -6.11
CA GLU A 286 -7.45 7.08 -6.16
C GLU A 286 -6.40 7.55 -7.19
N SER A 287 -6.85 7.94 -8.39
CA SER A 287 -5.97 8.43 -9.45
C SER A 287 -5.27 9.74 -9.06
N ASN A 288 -5.99 10.67 -8.42
CA ASN A 288 -5.41 11.91 -7.93
C ASN A 288 -4.35 11.65 -6.85
N THR A 289 -4.62 10.72 -5.92
CA THR A 289 -3.64 10.33 -4.90
C THR A 289 -2.41 9.71 -5.55
N LEU A 290 -2.56 8.77 -6.49
CA LEU A 290 -1.44 8.16 -7.24
C LEU A 290 -0.58 9.19 -7.97
N ALA A 291 -1.19 10.21 -8.55
CA ALA A 291 -0.49 11.29 -9.22
C ALA A 291 0.21 12.26 -8.23
N SER A 292 -0.22 12.32 -6.98
CA SER A 292 0.34 13.21 -5.97
C SER A 292 1.54 12.63 -5.23
N ILE A 293 1.64 11.29 -5.15
CA ILE A 293 2.72 10.60 -4.45
C ILE A 293 4.07 10.89 -5.14
N PRO A 294 5.04 11.52 -4.44
CA PRO A 294 6.29 11.91 -5.05
C PRO A 294 7.20 10.70 -5.29
N SER A 295 7.67 10.54 -6.53
CA SER A 295 8.70 9.55 -6.88
C SER A 295 10.13 10.00 -6.58
N LYS A 296 10.33 11.29 -6.28
CA LYS A 296 11.65 11.90 -6.09
C LYS A 296 12.24 11.48 -4.74
N GLY A 297 13.46 10.94 -4.76
CA GLY A 297 14.18 10.50 -3.54
C GLY A 297 14.11 8.98 -3.31
N LEU A 298 13.24 8.28 -4.01
CA LEU A 298 13.18 6.83 -4.05
C LEU A 298 14.37 6.24 -4.81
N PRO A 299 14.76 4.97 -4.54
CA PRO A 299 15.89 4.36 -5.21
C PRO A 299 15.54 4.11 -6.68
N ASP A 300 16.56 3.97 -7.51
CA ASP A 300 16.35 3.50 -8.88
C ASP A 300 15.93 2.02 -8.84
N PHE A 301 14.64 1.78 -9.06
CA PHE A 301 14.04 0.45 -8.99
C PHE A 301 14.65 -0.55 -9.99
N GLU A 302 15.21 -0.08 -11.11
CA GLU A 302 15.90 -0.93 -12.08
C GLU A 302 17.23 -1.49 -11.54
N THR A 303 17.80 -0.85 -10.51
CA THR A 303 19.08 -1.22 -9.91
C THR A 303 18.94 -2.06 -8.64
N LEU A 304 17.71 -2.34 -8.20
CA LEU A 304 17.47 -3.15 -7.02
C LEU A 304 18.03 -4.56 -7.19
N THR A 305 18.68 -5.07 -6.14
CA THR A 305 19.10 -6.47 -6.13
C THR A 305 17.88 -7.38 -6.02
N LYS A 306 18.07 -8.67 -6.32
CA LYS A 306 17.00 -9.68 -6.16
C LYS A 306 16.57 -9.80 -4.71
N GLU A 307 17.51 -9.67 -3.78
CA GLU A 307 17.27 -9.73 -2.34
C GLU A 307 16.48 -8.51 -1.87
N GLN A 308 16.81 -7.30 -2.35
CA GLN A 308 16.05 -6.08 -2.03
C GLN A 308 14.62 -6.15 -2.59
N SER A 309 14.46 -6.63 -3.83
CA SER A 309 13.14 -6.81 -4.44
C SER A 309 12.32 -7.87 -3.69
N HIS A 310 12.96 -8.96 -3.27
CA HIS A 310 12.30 -9.99 -2.47
C HIS A 310 11.92 -9.49 -1.07
N ALA A 311 12.79 -8.71 -0.41
CA ALA A 311 12.50 -8.09 0.88
C ALA A 311 11.31 -7.13 0.80
N ALA A 312 11.21 -6.35 -0.29
CA ALA A 312 10.06 -5.48 -0.53
C ALA A 312 8.75 -6.27 -0.74
N PHE A 313 8.81 -7.44 -1.40
CA PHE A 313 7.66 -8.34 -1.50
C PHE A 313 7.27 -8.96 -0.15
N LEU A 314 8.23 -9.31 0.70
CA LEU A 314 7.96 -9.77 2.07
C LEU A 314 7.29 -8.67 2.91
N CYS A 315 7.79 -7.43 2.80
CA CYS A 315 7.18 -6.27 3.44
C CYS A 315 5.76 -5.99 2.91
N LEU A 316 5.50 -6.24 1.63
CA LEU A 316 4.16 -6.16 1.07
C LEU A 316 3.21 -7.20 1.69
N VAL A 317 3.65 -8.45 1.86
CA VAL A 317 2.82 -9.50 2.51
C VAL A 317 2.43 -9.09 3.93
N ASP A 318 3.40 -8.57 4.69
CA ASP A 318 3.23 -8.05 6.03
C ASP A 318 2.14 -6.95 6.09
N VAL A 319 2.30 -5.89 5.28
CA VAL A 319 1.34 -4.76 5.25
C VAL A 319 -0.03 -5.19 4.72
N LEU A 320 -0.08 -6.10 3.74
CA LEU A 320 -1.36 -6.61 3.23
C LEU A 320 -2.09 -7.46 4.26
N PHE A 321 -1.38 -8.20 5.11
CA PHE A 321 -2.00 -8.94 6.20
C PHE A 321 -2.69 -7.98 7.18
N SER A 322 -1.98 -6.95 7.64
CA SER A 322 -2.55 -5.99 8.58
C SER A 322 -3.74 -5.24 7.98
N TYR A 323 -3.67 -4.89 6.70
CA TYR A 323 -4.77 -4.29 5.96
C TYR A 323 -5.97 -5.23 5.80
N ALA A 324 -5.77 -6.47 5.38
CA ALA A 324 -6.88 -7.40 5.19
C ALA A 324 -7.58 -7.73 6.52
N TYR A 325 -6.83 -7.80 7.62
CA TYR A 325 -7.39 -7.92 8.97
C TYR A 325 -8.28 -6.71 9.31
N ASP A 326 -7.73 -5.49 9.24
CA ASP A 326 -8.47 -4.26 9.55
C ASP A 326 -9.73 -4.13 8.67
N HIS A 327 -9.58 -4.31 7.36
CA HIS A 327 -10.67 -4.22 6.40
C HIS A 327 -11.81 -5.18 6.73
N ARG A 328 -11.51 -6.43 7.13
CA ARG A 328 -12.53 -7.39 7.61
C ARG A 328 -13.24 -6.92 8.86
N THR A 329 -12.47 -6.55 9.88
CA THR A 329 -13.02 -6.19 11.19
C THR A 329 -13.77 -4.85 11.20
N THR A 330 -13.62 -4.06 10.15
CA THR A 330 -14.28 -2.75 9.99
C THR A 330 -15.37 -2.75 8.91
N ASP A 331 -15.69 -3.91 8.32
CA ASP A 331 -16.59 -4.03 7.16
C ASP A 331 -16.23 -3.04 6.03
N GLY A 332 -14.92 -2.79 5.88
CA GLY A 332 -14.36 -1.96 4.82
C GLY A 332 -14.50 -0.45 5.03
N ASP A 333 -15.02 0.00 6.17
CA ASP A 333 -15.10 1.40 6.56
C ASP A 333 -14.15 1.69 7.75
N PRO A 334 -12.93 2.21 7.48
CA PRO A 334 -11.89 2.34 8.51
C PRO A 334 -12.33 3.21 9.70
N THR A 335 -11.94 2.78 10.89
CA THR A 335 -12.25 3.46 12.15
C THR A 335 -11.07 4.30 12.66
N VAL A 336 -11.24 4.96 13.80
CA VAL A 336 -10.14 5.67 14.49
C VAL A 336 -9.00 4.73 14.90
N GLU A 337 -9.30 3.44 15.13
CA GLU A 337 -8.33 2.41 15.52
C GLU A 337 -7.65 1.75 14.32
N SER A 338 -8.08 2.01 13.09
CA SER A 338 -7.54 1.34 11.91
C SER A 338 -6.06 1.63 11.69
N SER A 339 -5.64 2.88 11.91
CA SER A 339 -4.20 3.24 11.80
C SER A 339 -3.34 2.49 12.82
N TRP A 340 -3.86 2.29 14.04
CA TRP A 340 -3.19 1.51 15.08
C TRP A 340 -3.17 0.02 14.75
N THR A 341 -4.28 -0.54 14.28
CA THR A 341 -4.40 -1.95 13.88
C THR A 341 -3.42 -2.29 12.76
N LEU A 342 -3.33 -1.44 11.72
CA LEU A 342 -2.37 -1.59 10.64
C LEU A 342 -0.92 -1.57 11.14
N MET A 343 -0.59 -0.58 11.98
CA MET A 343 0.75 -0.40 12.54
C MET A 343 1.14 -1.58 13.43
N ILE A 344 0.27 -1.95 14.38
CA ILE A 344 0.59 -2.95 15.39
C ILE A 344 0.62 -4.36 14.82
N LEU A 345 -0.22 -4.71 13.83
CA LEU A 345 -0.17 -6.06 13.26
C LEU A 345 1.03 -6.28 12.35
N SER A 346 1.65 -5.20 11.85
CA SER A 346 2.76 -5.28 10.92
C SER A 346 4.12 -5.15 11.61
N PRO A 347 5.00 -6.19 11.64
CA PRO A 347 6.35 -6.05 12.15
C PRO A 347 7.17 -4.93 11.46
N ALA A 348 6.99 -4.73 10.15
CA ALA A 348 7.67 -3.65 9.42
C ALA A 348 7.26 -2.27 9.94
N LEU A 349 5.98 -2.05 10.26
CA LEU A 349 5.49 -0.76 10.75
C LEU A 349 5.74 -0.58 12.26
N SER A 350 5.43 -1.58 13.08
CA SER A 350 5.56 -1.50 14.55
C SER A 350 7.00 -1.59 15.05
N TRP A 351 7.88 -2.30 14.35
CA TRP A 351 9.25 -2.56 14.78
C TRP A 351 10.34 -2.14 13.79
N LEU A 352 9.96 -1.53 12.67
CA LEU A 352 10.90 -1.20 11.58
C LEU A 352 11.70 -2.43 11.13
N GLU A 353 11.03 -3.59 11.14
CA GLU A 353 11.61 -4.88 10.79
C GLU A 353 12.13 -4.82 9.35
N ASN A 354 13.38 -5.26 9.17
CA ASN A 354 14.04 -5.31 7.89
C ASN A 354 14.18 -6.77 7.45
N TYR A 355 13.38 -7.19 6.48
CA TYR A 355 13.41 -8.57 5.98
C TYR A 355 14.68 -8.85 5.16
N LYS A 356 15.35 -9.98 5.45
CA LYS A 356 16.65 -10.38 4.88
C LYS A 356 16.58 -11.72 4.15
N PRO A 357 16.15 -11.74 2.88
CA PRO A 357 16.16 -12.96 2.06
C PRO A 357 17.60 -13.44 1.80
N PRO A 358 17.84 -14.77 1.72
CA PRO A 358 16.86 -15.85 1.81
C PRO A 358 16.59 -16.35 3.25
N TYR A 359 17.10 -15.66 4.28
CA TYR A 359 16.93 -16.08 5.67
C TYR A 359 15.49 -15.91 6.15
N ASP A 360 14.86 -14.81 5.74
CA ASP A 360 13.43 -14.58 5.95
C ASP A 360 12.64 -15.09 4.74
N SER A 361 11.61 -15.87 5.02
CA SER A 361 10.73 -16.48 4.04
C SER A 361 9.31 -15.92 4.11
N ILE A 362 8.47 -16.28 3.13
CA ILE A 362 7.04 -15.95 3.13
C ILE A 362 6.36 -16.54 4.36
N GLN A 363 6.74 -17.76 4.75
CA GLN A 363 6.21 -18.46 5.90
C GLN A 363 6.49 -17.69 7.20
N ASP A 364 7.72 -17.21 7.37
CA ASP A 364 8.11 -16.47 8.58
C ASP A 364 7.27 -15.20 8.74
N VAL A 365 7.09 -14.43 7.66
CA VAL A 365 6.27 -13.20 7.67
C VAL A 365 4.82 -13.51 8.05
N LEU A 366 4.21 -14.53 7.43
CA LEU A 366 2.84 -14.91 7.74
C LEU A 366 2.69 -15.42 9.18
N ILE A 367 3.68 -16.15 9.71
CA ILE A 367 3.71 -16.57 11.12
C ILE A 367 3.75 -15.35 12.03
N TRP A 368 4.65 -14.39 11.78
CA TRP A 368 4.76 -13.20 12.63
C TRP A 368 3.49 -12.35 12.59
N SER A 369 2.90 -12.11 11.42
CA SER A 369 1.66 -11.35 11.32
C SER A 369 0.48 -12.09 11.99
N THR A 370 0.38 -13.41 11.81
CA THR A 370 -0.65 -14.26 12.48
C THR A 370 -0.46 -14.25 13.99
N ARG A 371 0.76 -14.41 14.48
CA ARG A 371 1.07 -14.37 15.90
C ARG A 371 0.60 -13.04 16.51
N ARG A 372 0.84 -11.92 15.81
CA ARG A 372 0.42 -10.58 16.27
C ARG A 372 -1.11 -10.39 16.23
N SER A 373 -1.85 -11.00 15.30
CA SER A 373 -3.33 -10.96 15.33
C SER A 373 -3.93 -11.76 16.49
N ILE A 374 -3.17 -12.68 17.09
CA ILE A 374 -3.56 -13.38 18.34
C ILE A 374 -3.17 -12.60 19.60
N ILE A 375 -2.26 -11.63 19.51
CA ILE A 375 -1.76 -10.89 20.68
C ILE A 375 -2.47 -9.55 20.89
N TYR A 376 -2.64 -8.77 19.82
CA TYR A 376 -2.93 -7.34 19.94
C TYR A 376 -4.40 -6.93 19.78
N PRO A 377 -5.09 -7.30 18.69
CA PRO A 377 -6.35 -6.65 18.33
C PRO A 377 -7.50 -7.10 19.22
N TYR A 378 -8.68 -6.53 18.95
CA TYR A 378 -9.91 -6.85 19.68
C TYR A 378 -10.34 -8.33 19.51
N LEU A 379 -10.32 -8.87 18.28
CA LEU A 379 -10.65 -10.27 17.98
C LEU A 379 -9.37 -11.12 17.86
N ARG A 380 -9.04 -11.91 18.89
CA ARG A 380 -7.81 -12.74 18.90
C ARG A 380 -8.11 -14.16 18.49
N ASN A 381 -8.62 -14.31 17.27
CA ASN A 381 -9.11 -15.59 16.77
C ASN A 381 -8.24 -16.16 15.65
N TYR A 382 -7.86 -17.43 15.78
CA TYR A 382 -6.99 -18.13 14.83
C TYR A 382 -7.66 -18.37 13.47
N ASN A 383 -8.95 -18.71 13.44
CA ASN A 383 -9.68 -18.95 12.20
C ASN A 383 -9.86 -17.65 11.38
N LEU A 384 -10.14 -16.53 12.05
CA LEU A 384 -10.10 -15.20 11.42
C LEU A 384 -8.71 -14.91 10.85
N SER A 385 -7.65 -15.21 11.60
CA SER A 385 -6.27 -15.00 11.13
C SER A 385 -5.97 -15.85 9.88
N MET A 386 -6.42 -17.11 9.84
CA MET A 386 -6.29 -17.97 8.65
C MET A 386 -7.12 -17.48 7.46
N LYS A 387 -8.27 -16.85 7.71
CA LYS A 387 -9.06 -16.18 6.67
C LYS A 387 -8.27 -15.02 6.06
N VAL A 388 -7.65 -14.18 6.90
CA VAL A 388 -6.80 -13.06 6.47
C VAL A 388 -5.58 -13.54 5.67
N VAL A 389 -4.92 -14.64 6.05
CA VAL A 389 -3.83 -15.25 5.26
C VAL A 389 -4.31 -15.58 3.82
N LYS A 390 -5.53 -16.08 3.67
CA LYS A 390 -6.12 -16.38 2.35
C LYS A 390 -6.40 -15.09 1.56
N ASP A 391 -6.85 -14.03 2.22
CA ASP A 391 -7.05 -12.73 1.57
C ASP A 391 -5.76 -12.16 1.00
N VAL A 392 -4.65 -12.26 1.73
CA VAL A 392 -3.34 -11.80 1.21
C VAL A 392 -2.99 -12.52 -0.08
N ALA A 393 -3.17 -13.84 -0.13
CA ALA A 393 -2.94 -14.62 -1.35
C ALA A 393 -3.87 -14.19 -2.48
N GLU A 394 -5.15 -13.95 -2.18
CA GLU A 394 -6.13 -13.49 -3.15
C GLU A 394 -5.76 -12.11 -3.71
N ILE A 395 -5.49 -11.12 -2.86
CA ILE A 395 -5.06 -9.76 -3.25
C ILE A 395 -3.87 -9.83 -4.23
N LEU A 396 -2.84 -10.61 -3.89
CA LEU A 396 -1.66 -10.77 -4.73
C LEU A 396 -1.99 -11.43 -6.08
N SER A 397 -2.89 -12.42 -6.09
CA SER A 397 -3.29 -13.13 -7.31
C SER A 397 -4.06 -12.27 -8.32
N ARG A 398 -4.74 -11.22 -7.83
CA ARG A 398 -5.46 -10.24 -8.66
C ARG A 398 -4.53 -9.26 -9.38
N GLY A 399 -3.27 -9.16 -8.96
CA GLY A 399 -2.24 -8.40 -9.65
C GLY A 399 -2.04 -6.96 -9.14
N ARG A 400 -1.18 -6.21 -9.85
CA ARG A 400 -0.66 -4.89 -9.40
C ARG A 400 -1.74 -3.91 -9.00
N ARG A 401 -2.82 -3.82 -9.78
CA ARG A 401 -3.89 -2.83 -9.57
C ARG A 401 -4.65 -3.03 -8.27
N THR A 402 -4.97 -4.27 -7.94
CA THR A 402 -5.65 -4.63 -6.69
C THR A 402 -4.74 -4.36 -5.50
N ILE A 403 -3.45 -4.71 -5.60
CA ILE A 403 -2.45 -4.40 -4.59
C ILE A 403 -2.38 -2.88 -4.36
N ILE A 404 -2.25 -2.09 -5.43
CA ILE A 404 -2.17 -0.63 -5.35
C ILE A 404 -3.44 -0.04 -4.71
N ARG A 405 -4.64 -0.53 -5.05
CA ARG A 405 -5.88 -0.10 -4.39
C ARG A 405 -5.85 -0.35 -2.89
N CYS A 406 -5.40 -1.53 -2.45
CA CYS A 406 -5.26 -1.83 -1.02
C CYS A 406 -4.28 -0.85 -0.36
N LEU A 407 -3.12 -0.60 -0.98
CA LEU A 407 -2.13 0.35 -0.48
C LEU A 407 -2.63 1.80 -0.46
N LEU A 408 -3.49 2.22 -1.40
CA LEU A 408 -4.11 3.56 -1.38
C LEU A 408 -5.11 3.73 -0.23
N GLN A 409 -5.81 2.65 0.15
CA GLN A 409 -6.65 2.67 1.35
C GLN A 409 -5.80 2.74 2.62
N VAL A 410 -4.73 1.94 2.71
CA VAL A 410 -3.74 2.05 3.79
C VAL A 410 -3.17 3.48 3.87
N HIS A 411 -2.80 4.05 2.72
CA HIS A 411 -2.29 5.41 2.64
C HIS A 411 -3.28 6.42 3.22
N THR A 412 -4.55 6.33 2.84
CA THR A 412 -5.63 7.19 3.35
C THR A 412 -5.82 7.04 4.86
N ILE A 413 -5.76 5.82 5.39
CA ILE A 413 -5.90 5.55 6.83
C ILE A 413 -4.74 6.19 7.61
N MET A 414 -3.51 6.02 7.13
CA MET A 414 -2.32 6.60 7.77
C MET A 414 -2.30 8.13 7.68
N GLU A 415 -2.66 8.71 6.53
CA GLU A 415 -2.66 10.17 6.30
C GLU A 415 -3.61 10.91 7.26
N ARG A 416 -4.74 10.28 7.61
CA ARG A 416 -5.73 10.83 8.54
C ARG A 416 -5.32 10.66 10.01
N SER A 417 -4.29 9.86 10.29
CA SER A 417 -3.81 9.60 11.64
C SER A 417 -2.81 10.65 12.09
N GLU A 418 -3.03 11.24 13.27
CA GLU A 418 -2.09 12.19 13.86
C GLU A 418 -0.76 11.52 14.28
N SER A 419 -0.77 10.21 14.54
CA SER A 419 0.39 9.44 15.01
C SER A 419 1.07 8.64 13.90
N HIS A 420 0.34 8.20 12.87
CA HIS A 420 0.85 7.22 11.92
C HIS A 420 1.09 7.76 10.49
N TYR A 421 0.86 9.05 10.23
CA TYR A 421 1.05 9.66 8.90
C TYR A 421 2.47 9.50 8.32
N LEU A 422 3.50 9.41 9.17
CA LEU A 422 4.89 9.23 8.70
C LEU A 422 5.10 7.88 7.98
N PHE A 423 4.30 6.86 8.27
CA PHE A 423 4.43 5.56 7.61
C PHE A 423 4.11 5.62 6.11
N ASN A 424 3.32 6.62 5.66
CA ASN A 424 3.15 6.87 4.23
C ASN A 424 4.51 7.12 3.58
N LYS A 425 5.27 8.07 4.10
CA LYS A 425 6.58 8.41 3.55
C LYS A 425 7.62 7.31 3.72
N LEU A 426 7.60 6.59 4.84
CA LEU A 426 8.61 5.58 5.16
C LEU A 426 8.41 4.25 4.42
N PHE A 427 7.16 3.85 4.18
CA PHE A 427 6.82 2.53 3.65
C PHE A 427 5.81 2.58 2.50
N ILE A 428 4.67 3.24 2.67
CA ILE A 428 3.53 3.08 1.74
C ILE A 428 3.78 3.77 0.40
N ASP A 429 4.27 5.00 0.38
CA ASP A 429 4.62 5.75 -0.83
C ASP A 429 5.72 5.04 -1.64
N PRO A 430 6.86 4.63 -1.04
CA PRO A 430 7.82 3.76 -1.71
C PRO A 430 7.21 2.47 -2.28
N MET A 431 6.29 1.84 -1.54
CA MET A 431 5.66 0.58 -1.93
C MET A 431 4.71 0.74 -3.12
N ILE A 432 3.85 1.77 -3.09
CA ILE A 432 2.97 2.15 -4.19
C ILE A 432 3.78 2.48 -5.44
N CYS A 433 4.87 3.23 -5.29
CA CYS A 433 5.76 3.55 -6.40
C CYS A 433 6.44 2.28 -6.96
N TRP A 434 6.97 1.44 -6.08
CA TRP A 434 7.66 0.23 -6.50
C TRP A 434 6.73 -0.76 -7.23
N ILE A 435 5.54 -1.04 -6.69
CA ILE A 435 4.58 -1.98 -7.31
C ILE A 435 4.07 -1.48 -8.67
N GLN A 436 3.92 -0.17 -8.87
CA GLN A 436 3.59 0.38 -10.20
C GLN A 436 4.65 0.04 -11.26
N ARG A 437 5.89 -0.22 -10.85
CA ARG A 437 7.03 -0.47 -11.75
C ARG A 437 7.38 -1.95 -11.89
N CYS A 438 6.90 -2.80 -10.99
CA CYS A 438 7.04 -4.25 -11.14
C CYS A 438 6.38 -4.72 -12.44
N ASP A 439 6.95 -5.75 -13.04
CA ASP A 439 6.31 -6.49 -14.12
C ASP A 439 5.19 -7.37 -13.55
N GLU A 440 4.06 -7.45 -14.25
CA GLU A 440 2.92 -8.29 -13.83
C GLU A 440 3.32 -9.77 -13.69
N LEU A 441 4.30 -10.22 -14.48
CA LEU A 441 4.83 -11.58 -14.40
C LEU A 441 5.57 -11.84 -13.09
N ASP A 442 6.33 -10.86 -12.59
CA ASP A 442 7.05 -11.00 -11.32
C ASP A 442 6.10 -11.01 -10.13
N VAL A 443 5.07 -10.15 -10.17
CA VAL A 443 4.00 -10.13 -9.17
C VAL A 443 3.24 -11.46 -9.15
N ARG A 444 2.88 -11.98 -10.33
CA ARG A 444 2.23 -13.31 -10.45
C ARG A 444 3.14 -14.44 -9.96
N ALA A 445 4.42 -14.39 -10.29
CA ALA A 445 5.38 -15.40 -9.83
C ALA A 445 5.56 -15.36 -8.30
N PHE A 446 5.56 -14.18 -7.67
CA PHE A 446 5.55 -14.06 -6.22
C PHE A 446 4.23 -14.54 -5.61
N SER A 447 3.08 -14.16 -6.18
CA SER A 447 1.76 -14.64 -5.76
C SER A 447 1.66 -16.17 -5.75
N ASN A 448 2.16 -16.83 -6.80
CA ASN A 448 2.19 -18.30 -6.85
C ASN A 448 3.05 -18.90 -5.72
N ARG A 449 4.20 -18.28 -5.39
CA ARG A 449 5.02 -18.73 -4.25
C ARG A 449 4.31 -18.57 -2.91
N VAL A 450 3.50 -17.51 -2.74
CA VAL A 450 2.67 -17.34 -1.53
C VAL A 450 1.59 -18.42 -1.47
N LEU A 451 0.92 -18.71 -2.59
CA LEU A 451 -0.07 -19.77 -2.66
C LEU A 451 0.53 -21.16 -2.39
N ASP A 452 1.72 -21.44 -2.95
CA ASP A 452 2.45 -22.68 -2.71
C ASP A 452 2.85 -22.82 -1.24
N ALA A 453 3.33 -21.73 -0.62
CA ALA A 453 3.64 -21.69 0.81
C ALA A 453 2.40 -22.07 1.62
N ILE A 454 1.28 -21.35 1.43
CA ILE A 454 0.00 -21.59 2.14
C ILE A 454 -0.51 -23.02 1.93
N SER A 455 -0.44 -23.54 0.69
CA SER A 455 -0.93 -24.88 0.35
C SER A 455 -0.13 -26.00 1.01
N SER A 456 1.14 -25.76 1.35
CA SER A 456 1.96 -26.73 2.11
C SER A 456 1.46 -26.91 3.55
N GLY A 457 0.73 -25.92 4.10
CA GLY A 457 -0.05 -25.97 5.34
C GLY A 457 0.72 -26.13 6.65
N ALA A 458 1.91 -26.75 6.63
CA ALA A 458 2.64 -27.16 7.84
C ALA A 458 3.08 -25.99 8.72
N PHE A 459 3.34 -24.82 8.12
CA PHE A 459 3.81 -23.63 8.85
C PHE A 459 2.68 -22.80 9.46
N LEU A 460 1.42 -23.15 9.17
CA LEU A 460 0.26 -22.44 9.71
C LEU A 460 -0.21 -23.02 11.04
N ALA A 461 0.25 -24.21 11.44
CA ALA A 461 -0.20 -24.87 12.67
C ALA A 461 -0.03 -23.98 13.91
N LYS A 462 -0.94 -24.06 14.89
CA LYS A 462 -0.92 -23.20 16.09
C LYS A 462 0.41 -23.28 16.86
N SER A 463 1.00 -24.46 16.96
CA SER A 463 2.35 -24.68 17.52
C SER A 463 3.48 -23.85 16.88
N THR A 464 3.37 -23.42 15.61
CA THR A 464 4.42 -22.58 14.99
C THR A 464 4.36 -21.13 15.43
N LEU A 465 3.29 -20.72 16.12
CA LEU A 465 3.16 -19.39 16.66
C LEU A 465 3.98 -19.19 17.93
N ASP A 466 4.52 -20.24 18.57
CA ASP A 466 5.34 -20.16 19.80
C ASP A 466 4.62 -19.44 20.95
N LEU A 467 3.31 -19.73 21.10
CA LEU A 467 2.41 -19.19 22.12
C LEU A 467 1.74 -20.30 22.97
N ASP A 468 2.16 -21.56 22.78
CA ASP A 468 1.61 -22.74 23.46
C ASP A 468 0.07 -22.90 23.34
N LEU A 469 -0.51 -22.39 22.24
CA LEU A 469 -1.97 -22.38 22.04
C LEU A 469 -2.60 -23.77 22.08
N ASP A 470 -1.91 -24.77 21.51
CA ASP A 470 -2.38 -26.16 21.51
C ASP A 470 -2.50 -26.71 22.95
N GLU A 471 -1.59 -26.33 23.85
CA GLU A 471 -1.64 -26.73 25.27
C GLU A 471 -2.74 -25.98 26.02
N LEU A 472 -2.88 -24.67 25.77
CA LEU A 472 -3.92 -23.83 26.39
C LEU A 472 -5.33 -24.35 26.07
N GLU A 473 -5.60 -24.66 24.80
CA GLU A 473 -6.90 -25.16 24.35
C GLU A 473 -7.20 -26.56 24.92
N GLN A 474 -6.21 -27.45 24.97
CA GLN A 474 -6.38 -28.78 25.56
C GLN A 474 -6.68 -28.71 27.05
N ASN A 475 -6.02 -27.81 27.78
CA ASN A 475 -6.24 -27.64 29.23
C ASN A 475 -7.68 -27.18 29.51
N LEU A 476 -8.19 -26.20 28.75
CA LEU A 476 -9.57 -25.72 28.88
C LEU A 476 -10.59 -26.85 28.68
N LEU A 477 -10.42 -27.65 27.62
CA LEU A 477 -11.30 -28.80 27.34
C LEU A 477 -11.23 -29.87 28.45
N SER A 478 -10.06 -30.09 29.04
CA SER A 478 -9.89 -31.08 30.11
C SER A 478 -10.45 -30.65 31.47
N ASP A 479 -10.49 -29.33 31.74
CA ASP A 479 -11.05 -28.79 32.97
C ASP A 479 -12.59 -28.89 32.95
N ASP A 480 -13.23 -28.67 31.80
CA ASP A 480 -14.68 -28.82 31.60
C ASP A 480 -15.16 -30.28 31.82
N ASP A 481 -14.38 -31.28 31.39
CA ASP A 481 -14.69 -32.71 31.61
C ASP A 481 -14.55 -33.15 33.08
N SER A 482 -13.84 -32.36 33.91
CA SER A 482 -13.52 -32.74 35.29
C SER A 482 -14.58 -32.30 36.31
N ASP A 483 -15.41 -31.31 35.98
CA ASP A 483 -16.45 -30.77 36.88
C ASP A 483 -17.77 -31.58 36.84
N ASP A 484 -17.95 -32.47 35.85
CA ASP A 484 -19.11 -33.38 35.78
C ASP A 484 -19.00 -34.63 36.69
N THR A 485 -17.93 -34.75 37.50
CA THR A 485 -17.72 -35.93 38.38
C THR A 485 -17.72 -35.65 39.89
N LYS A 486 -18.17 -34.49 40.34
CA LYS A 486 -18.32 -34.22 41.79
C LYS A 486 -19.71 -33.73 42.17
N ASP A 487 -20.67 -34.65 42.17
CA ASP A 487 -21.86 -34.49 43.00
C ASP A 487 -22.44 -35.85 43.46
N GLU A 488 -21.79 -36.46 44.47
CA GLU A 488 -22.49 -37.25 45.49
C GLU A 488 -21.73 -37.13 46.84
N SER A 489 -22.08 -36.14 47.67
CA SER A 489 -22.62 -36.37 49.02
C SER A 489 -22.67 -35.12 49.92
N SER A 490 -23.86 -34.91 50.48
CA SER A 490 -24.18 -34.47 51.85
C SER A 490 -24.76 -33.05 52.09
N SER A 491 -26.02 -33.12 52.55
CA SER A 491 -26.73 -32.28 53.54
C SER A 491 -27.26 -30.90 53.16
N GLU A 492 -28.56 -30.91 52.85
CA GLU A 492 -29.62 -30.02 53.33
C GLU A 492 -29.21 -28.87 54.27
N GLU A 493 -29.42 -27.62 53.87
CA GLU A 493 -30.23 -26.65 54.62
C GLU A 493 -30.94 -25.68 53.65
N GLN A 494 -32.24 -25.49 53.88
CA GLN A 494 -33.18 -24.69 53.09
C GLN A 494 -32.96 -23.18 53.28
N SER A 495 -33.00 -22.40 52.19
CA SER A 495 -33.75 -21.13 52.18
C SER A 495 -34.16 -20.73 50.76
N ASP A 496 -35.39 -20.22 50.67
CA ASP A 496 -36.26 -20.11 49.51
C ASP A 496 -36.03 -18.87 48.61
N SER A 497 -36.46 -19.02 47.34
CA SER A 497 -37.08 -18.02 46.43
C SER A 497 -36.22 -17.41 45.27
N PRO A 498 -36.84 -17.02 44.12
CA PRO A 498 -36.62 -17.69 42.82
C PRO A 498 -36.25 -16.76 41.64
N VAL A 499 -35.90 -17.32 40.46
CA VAL A 499 -36.53 -17.07 39.13
C VAL A 499 -35.69 -17.61 37.94
N SER A 500 -36.35 -18.46 37.13
CA SER A 500 -36.28 -18.71 35.65
C SER A 500 -34.92 -18.96 34.99
N SER A 501 -34.46 -20.19 34.82
CA SER A 501 -34.77 -21.15 33.72
C SER A 501 -34.34 -20.70 32.32
N ASP A 502 -33.27 -21.32 31.80
CA ASP A 502 -33.30 -21.83 30.43
C ASP A 502 -32.65 -23.23 30.37
N LYS A 503 -33.43 -24.20 29.90
CA LYS A 503 -33.05 -25.62 29.76
C LYS A 503 -33.01 -25.89 28.26
N GLY A 504 -31.85 -25.66 27.64
CA GLY A 504 -31.63 -25.90 26.22
C GLY A 504 -30.50 -26.88 25.88
N PHE A 505 -29.65 -27.26 26.83
CA PHE A 505 -28.33 -27.82 26.50
C PHE A 505 -28.21 -29.36 26.46
N ARG A 506 -29.31 -30.10 26.67
CA ARG A 506 -29.22 -31.55 26.97
C ARG A 506 -29.62 -32.51 25.85
N THR A 507 -29.78 -32.05 24.59
CA THR A 507 -30.31 -32.94 23.54
C THR A 507 -29.65 -32.86 22.15
N MET A 508 -28.42 -32.34 22.00
CA MET A 508 -27.76 -32.31 20.68
C MET A 508 -26.41 -33.03 20.58
N ILE A 509 -25.75 -33.35 21.70
CA ILE A 509 -24.41 -33.99 21.65
C ILE A 509 -24.48 -35.50 21.33
N GLU A 510 -25.64 -36.15 21.49
CA GLU A 510 -25.79 -37.57 21.11
C GLU A 510 -26.01 -37.81 19.60
N GLU A 511 -26.32 -36.78 18.79
CA GLU A 511 -26.56 -36.98 17.35
C GLU A 511 -25.30 -36.91 16.47
N ILE A 512 -24.16 -36.42 16.98
CA ILE A 512 -22.92 -36.27 16.19
C ILE A 512 -22.12 -37.59 16.14
N ASN A 513 -22.17 -38.42 17.18
CA ASN A 513 -21.40 -39.68 17.24
C ASN A 513 -22.03 -40.88 16.48
N SER A 514 -23.11 -40.68 15.71
CA SER A 514 -23.74 -41.78 14.94
C SER A 514 -23.62 -41.67 13.41
N LYS A 515 -22.95 -40.63 12.87
CA LYS A 515 -22.85 -40.42 11.41
C LYS A 515 -21.47 -40.63 10.79
N GLU A 516 -20.49 -41.10 11.55
CA GLU A 516 -19.23 -41.62 11.01
C GLU A 516 -19.04 -43.12 11.34
N ASN A 517 -19.95 -43.94 10.80
CA ASN A 517 -19.67 -45.36 10.49
C ASN A 517 -20.46 -45.81 9.27
#